data_AF-A0A935QAY5-F1
#
_entry.id   AF-A0A935QAY5-F1
#
_cell.length_a   1.000
_cell.length_b   1.000
_cell.length_c   1.000
_cell.angle_alpha   90.00
_cell.angle_beta   90.00
_cell.angle_gamma   90.00
#
_symmetry.space_group_name_H-M   'P 1'
#
loop_
_entity.id
_entity.type
_entity.pdbx_description
1 polymer ?
#
loop_
_entity_poly.entity_id
_entity_poly.type
_entity_poly.pdbx_seq_one_letter_code
_entity_poly.pdbx_strand_id
1 'polypeptide(L)'
;MRTLGFCCSVRHANYMAHYFNECGMRAVAVHSGPTSAPRTHSLERLSEGKIDVVFAVDLFNEGVDLPSVDTVLMLRPTESRIVWQQQFGRGLRVAEGKERLNVIDYIGNHRGFLIKPQTLFALGDAKLEISEKIKEWRAGTLELPPGCEVTYDLEAVRILEGLLQMTGGTAVVQEYYKDFVAMNGHRPTALETYHAGYKPNATRKQYGSWFGFVCAMDGLTVNQVAAYKSHKIFLEDLATTPMTRSYKMLLLLAMLNEDALPGSLAITDLVVAFRRRAERMQRLREDVGPPFDNDNDLQQHLERNPIEAWIGGQGTEGRKWFAYEDGLFKTTFDVAMDERTAFQELVREICEWRLGQYLNNKVEIASAPAKQYVLKVNVSSGRPIIFPLPRDEAPGLPPTEQRRFASTIRCWRLSLLRWR
;
A
#
# COMPACT_ATOMS: atom_id res chain seq x y z
N MET A 1 22.44 -4.86 -28.49
CA MET A 1 21.43 -4.60 -27.43
C MET A 1 21.43 -5.82 -26.53
N ARG A 2 21.56 -5.62 -25.22
CA ARG A 2 21.64 -6.68 -24.21
C ARG A 2 20.59 -6.41 -23.16
N THR A 3 19.51 -7.18 -23.22
CA THR A 3 18.29 -6.88 -22.49
C THR A 3 17.99 -7.88 -21.39
N LEU A 4 17.62 -7.39 -20.20
CA LEU A 4 17.09 -8.19 -19.11
C LEU A 4 15.64 -7.81 -18.82
N GLY A 5 14.71 -8.76 -18.93
CA GLY A 5 13.29 -8.55 -18.66
C GLY A 5 12.81 -9.23 -17.40
N PHE A 6 12.10 -8.51 -16.53
CA PHE A 6 11.52 -9.03 -15.28
C PHE A 6 10.03 -9.31 -15.45
N CYS A 7 9.65 -10.59 -15.50
CA CYS A 7 8.27 -11.03 -15.69
C CYS A 7 7.58 -11.38 -14.37
N CYS A 8 6.25 -11.36 -14.36
CA CYS A 8 5.43 -11.64 -13.18
C CYS A 8 5.21 -13.14 -12.89
N SER A 9 5.43 -14.02 -13.86
CA SER A 9 5.25 -15.46 -13.71
C SER A 9 6.07 -16.25 -14.72
N VAL A 10 6.30 -17.54 -14.45
CA VAL A 10 6.96 -18.48 -15.38
C VAL A 10 6.29 -18.49 -16.74
N ARG A 11 4.96 -18.59 -16.76
CA ARG A 11 4.15 -18.56 -17.98
C ARG A 11 4.40 -17.28 -18.78
N HIS A 12 4.45 -16.14 -18.10
CA HIS A 12 4.71 -14.85 -18.73
C HIS A 12 6.13 -14.78 -19.32
N ALA A 13 7.16 -15.22 -18.60
CA ALA A 13 8.53 -15.23 -19.13
C ALA A 13 8.68 -16.12 -20.38
N ASN A 14 8.05 -17.30 -20.37
CA ASN A 14 8.04 -18.20 -21.52
C ASN A 14 7.31 -17.59 -22.72
N TYR A 15 6.15 -16.97 -22.49
CA TYR A 15 5.41 -16.25 -23.53
C TYR A 15 6.24 -15.13 -24.15
N MET A 16 6.88 -14.29 -23.32
CA MET A 16 7.70 -13.18 -23.83
C MET A 16 8.91 -13.66 -24.63
N ALA A 17 9.59 -14.70 -24.16
CA ALA A 17 10.68 -15.30 -24.90
C ALA A 17 10.22 -15.83 -26.26
N HIS A 18 9.08 -16.53 -26.30
CA HIS A 18 8.51 -17.03 -27.55
C HIS A 18 8.16 -15.89 -28.51
N TYR A 19 7.40 -14.90 -28.06
CA TYR A 19 6.99 -13.74 -28.84
C TYR A 19 8.18 -12.97 -29.43
N PHE A 20 9.24 -12.75 -28.64
CA PHE A 20 10.44 -12.06 -29.12
C PHE A 20 11.18 -12.88 -30.18
N ASN A 21 11.23 -14.21 -30.05
CA ASN A 21 11.81 -15.08 -31.07
C ASN A 21 11.00 -15.05 -32.38
N GLU A 22 9.66 -14.99 -32.31
CA GLU A 22 8.81 -14.81 -33.51
C GLU A 22 9.07 -13.47 -34.21
N CYS A 23 9.40 -12.43 -33.45
CA CYS A 23 9.84 -11.14 -34.00
C CYS A 23 11.32 -11.11 -34.46
N GLY A 24 12.02 -12.26 -34.47
CA GLY A 24 13.40 -12.39 -34.94
C GLY A 24 14.49 -12.02 -33.91
N MET A 25 14.13 -11.82 -32.64
CA MET A 25 15.08 -11.53 -31.56
C MET A 25 15.49 -12.81 -30.83
N ARG A 26 16.77 -13.01 -30.55
CA ARG A 26 17.25 -14.21 -29.83
C ARG A 26 16.92 -14.05 -28.34
N ALA A 27 15.83 -14.67 -27.89
CA ALA A 27 15.33 -14.53 -26.52
C ALA A 27 15.23 -15.86 -25.78
N VAL A 28 15.51 -15.85 -24.48
CA VAL A 28 15.38 -17.03 -23.60
C VAL A 28 14.69 -16.69 -22.29
N ALA A 29 14.01 -17.67 -21.70
CA ALA A 29 13.38 -17.56 -20.39
C ALA A 29 14.21 -18.31 -19.32
N VAL A 30 14.47 -17.65 -18.20
CA VAL A 30 15.21 -18.18 -17.04
C VAL A 30 14.31 -18.13 -15.82
N HIS A 31 13.93 -19.30 -15.30
CA HIS A 31 13.00 -19.44 -14.18
C HIS A 31 13.25 -20.74 -13.38
N SER A 32 12.48 -21.01 -12.32
CA SER A 32 12.70 -22.15 -11.42
C SER A 32 12.07 -23.47 -11.89
N GLY A 33 11.55 -23.49 -13.12
CA GLY A 33 10.76 -24.60 -13.65
C GLY A 33 11.55 -25.47 -14.62
N PRO A 34 10.99 -26.63 -15.02
CA PRO A 34 11.71 -27.64 -15.81
C PRO A 34 12.07 -27.17 -17.22
N THR A 35 11.35 -26.19 -17.78
CA THR A 35 11.60 -25.62 -19.11
C THR A 35 12.59 -24.46 -19.11
N SER A 36 13.23 -24.14 -17.98
CA SER A 36 14.12 -23.00 -17.88
C SER A 36 15.39 -23.19 -18.68
N ALA A 37 15.83 -22.13 -19.37
CA ALA A 37 17.19 -22.08 -19.88
C ALA A 37 18.21 -22.08 -18.72
N PRO A 38 19.41 -22.66 -18.90
CA PRO A 38 20.43 -22.64 -17.86
C PRO A 38 20.87 -21.19 -17.57
N ARG A 39 20.76 -20.77 -16.30
CA ARG A 39 21.01 -19.38 -15.87
C ARG A 39 22.39 -18.88 -16.28
N THR A 40 23.47 -19.52 -15.80
CA THR A 40 24.85 -19.08 -16.05
C THR A 40 25.15 -18.99 -17.55
N HIS A 41 24.80 -20.03 -18.29
CA HIS A 41 25.02 -20.09 -19.74
C HIS A 41 24.25 -19.01 -20.52
N SER A 42 23.00 -18.73 -20.12
CA SER A 42 22.19 -17.69 -20.76
C SER A 42 22.78 -16.30 -20.54
N LEU A 43 23.35 -16.05 -19.36
CA LEU A 43 23.99 -14.79 -19.01
C LEU A 43 25.32 -14.56 -19.73
N GLU A 44 26.14 -15.61 -19.85
CA GLU A 44 27.38 -15.56 -20.66
C GLU A 44 27.05 -15.28 -22.12
N ARG A 45 26.05 -15.95 -22.68
CA ARG A 45 25.62 -15.70 -24.06
C ARG A 45 25.03 -14.31 -24.25
N LEU A 46 24.39 -13.74 -23.23
CA LEU A 46 23.91 -12.36 -23.24
C LEU A 46 25.07 -11.36 -23.23
N SER A 47 26.10 -11.58 -22.42
CA SER A 47 27.27 -10.69 -22.37
C SER A 47 28.06 -10.71 -23.68
N GLU A 48 28.22 -11.90 -24.28
CA GLU A 48 28.85 -12.11 -25.59
C GLU A 48 28.00 -11.60 -26.78
N GLY A 49 26.74 -11.21 -26.56
CA GLY A 49 25.84 -10.78 -27.63
C GLY A 49 25.37 -11.92 -28.54
N LYS A 50 25.40 -13.17 -28.06
CA LYS A 50 24.81 -14.36 -28.73
C LYS A 50 23.31 -14.51 -28.45
N ILE A 51 22.81 -13.83 -27.42
CA ILE A 51 21.39 -13.70 -27.04
C ILE A 51 21.12 -12.20 -26.89
N ASP A 52 19.95 -11.76 -27.33
CA ASP A 52 19.55 -10.35 -27.27
C ASP A 52 18.76 -10.04 -25.99
N VAL A 53 17.94 -11.00 -25.52
CA VAL A 53 17.03 -10.81 -24.38
C VAL A 53 16.98 -12.03 -23.46
N VAL A 54 17.08 -11.79 -22.15
CA VAL A 54 16.80 -12.79 -21.12
C VAL A 54 15.58 -12.35 -20.32
N PHE A 55 14.50 -13.14 -20.33
CA PHE A 55 13.31 -12.94 -19.50
C PHE A 55 13.42 -13.78 -18.23
N ALA A 56 13.10 -13.19 -17.09
CA ALA A 56 13.37 -13.77 -15.79
C ALA A 56 12.23 -13.63 -14.78
N VAL A 57 12.11 -14.62 -13.89
CA VAL A 57 11.12 -14.66 -12.80
C VAL A 57 11.82 -14.98 -11.48
N ASP A 58 11.77 -14.06 -10.52
CA ASP A 58 12.24 -14.16 -9.11
C ASP A 58 13.68 -14.66 -8.85
N LEU A 59 14.43 -15.02 -9.89
CA LEU A 59 15.74 -15.65 -9.83
C LEU A 59 16.91 -14.67 -9.91
N PHE A 60 16.66 -13.36 -9.83
CA PHE A 60 17.71 -12.34 -9.87
C PHE A 60 17.67 -11.39 -8.68
N ASN A 61 17.03 -11.78 -7.57
CA ASN A 61 17.06 -10.98 -6.34
C ASN A 61 18.40 -11.13 -5.60
N GLU A 62 19.12 -12.26 -5.76
CA GLU A 62 20.42 -12.50 -5.13
C GLU A 62 21.51 -12.88 -6.15
N GLY A 63 22.68 -12.22 -6.06
CA GLY A 63 23.96 -12.77 -6.52
C GLY A 63 24.40 -12.62 -7.98
N VAL A 64 23.66 -11.95 -8.88
CA VAL A 64 24.08 -11.84 -10.29
C VAL A 64 24.63 -10.47 -10.65
N ASP A 65 25.88 -10.44 -11.10
CA ASP A 65 26.59 -9.29 -11.66
C ASP A 65 26.51 -9.31 -13.19
N LEU A 66 25.88 -8.30 -13.78
CA LEU A 66 25.69 -8.17 -15.23
C LEU A 66 25.98 -6.74 -15.70
N PRO A 67 27.26 -6.32 -15.70
CA PRO A 67 27.62 -4.94 -16.01
C PRO A 67 27.31 -4.57 -17.47
N SER A 68 27.32 -5.56 -18.39
CA SER A 68 27.12 -5.37 -19.82
C SER A 68 25.66 -5.17 -20.26
N VAL A 69 24.67 -5.34 -19.37
CA VAL A 69 23.26 -5.10 -19.70
C VAL A 69 23.04 -3.62 -19.99
N ASP A 70 22.53 -3.32 -21.19
CA ASP A 70 22.25 -1.95 -21.66
C ASP A 70 20.76 -1.62 -21.64
N THR A 71 19.88 -2.63 -21.51
CA THR A 71 18.43 -2.46 -21.48
C THR A 71 17.78 -3.30 -20.38
N VAL A 72 16.88 -2.70 -19.60
CA VAL A 72 16.06 -3.39 -18.58
C VAL A 72 14.58 -3.24 -18.92
N LEU A 73 13.85 -4.36 -19.04
CA LEU A 73 12.40 -4.37 -19.20
C LEU A 73 11.74 -4.74 -17.86
N MET A 74 10.94 -3.85 -17.30
CA MET A 74 10.16 -4.11 -16.09
C MET A 74 8.74 -4.47 -16.50
N LEU A 75 8.47 -5.77 -16.54
CA LEU A 75 7.22 -6.37 -17.04
C LEU A 75 6.35 -6.93 -15.91
N ARG A 76 6.65 -6.58 -14.66
CA ARG A 76 5.84 -6.99 -13.50
C ARG A 76 5.36 -5.77 -12.72
N PRO A 77 4.16 -5.84 -12.12
CA PRO A 77 3.79 -4.89 -11.07
C PRO A 77 4.74 -5.12 -9.89
N THR A 78 5.75 -4.27 -9.76
CA THR A 78 6.67 -4.30 -8.62
C THR A 78 6.06 -3.49 -7.48
N GLU A 79 5.52 -4.17 -6.48
CA GLU A 79 4.85 -3.53 -5.33
C GLU A 79 5.83 -3.04 -4.25
N SER A 80 7.11 -3.44 -4.33
CA SER A 80 8.14 -3.08 -3.36
C SER A 80 9.16 -2.10 -3.95
N ARG A 81 9.32 -0.95 -3.29
CA ARG A 81 10.34 0.06 -3.60
C ARG A 81 11.75 -0.52 -3.63
N ILE A 82 12.05 -1.39 -2.65
CA ILE A 82 13.37 -2.00 -2.49
C ILE A 82 13.68 -2.94 -3.66
N VAL A 83 12.70 -3.77 -4.06
CA VAL A 83 12.88 -4.72 -5.17
C VAL A 83 13.06 -3.97 -6.49
N TRP A 84 12.28 -2.91 -6.71
CA TRP A 84 12.41 -2.07 -7.91
C TRP A 84 13.79 -1.40 -7.98
N GLN A 85 14.29 -0.82 -6.87
CA GLN A 85 15.62 -0.22 -6.80
C GLN A 85 16.74 -1.23 -7.03
N GLN A 86 16.61 -2.45 -6.50
CA GLN A 86 17.58 -3.51 -6.73
C GLN A 86 17.61 -3.93 -8.20
N GLN A 87 16.45 -4.06 -8.85
CA GLN A 87 16.36 -4.39 -10.28
C GLN A 87 16.92 -3.27 -11.17
N PHE A 88 16.56 -2.02 -10.87
CA PHE A 88 17.09 -0.84 -11.55
C PHE A 88 18.61 -0.72 -11.37
N GLY A 89 19.10 -0.89 -10.15
CA GLY A 89 20.51 -0.78 -9.78
C GLY A 89 21.42 -1.80 -10.47
N ARG A 90 20.89 -2.96 -10.88
CA ARG A 90 21.65 -3.94 -11.67
C ARG A 90 22.05 -3.40 -13.04
N GLY A 91 21.20 -2.56 -13.63
CA GLY A 91 21.51 -1.89 -14.89
C GLY A 91 22.46 -0.70 -14.75
N LEU A 92 22.73 -0.18 -13.55
CA LEU A 92 23.52 1.06 -13.37
C LEU A 92 25.04 0.83 -13.38
N ARG A 93 25.50 -0.42 -13.42
CA ARG A 93 26.94 -0.74 -13.42
C ARG A 93 27.60 -0.32 -14.73
N VAL A 94 28.84 0.17 -14.62
CA VAL A 94 29.67 0.59 -15.75
C VAL A 94 30.21 -0.62 -16.49
N ALA A 95 30.15 -0.59 -17.81
CA ALA A 95 30.79 -1.57 -18.67
C ALA A 95 31.38 -0.88 -19.92
N GLU A 96 32.45 -1.46 -20.45
CA GLU A 96 33.02 -1.05 -21.72
C GLU A 96 31.99 -1.23 -22.85
N GLY A 97 31.88 -0.23 -23.73
CA GLY A 97 30.88 -0.22 -24.81
C GLY A 97 29.43 0.09 -24.38
N LYS A 98 29.19 0.44 -23.11
CA LYS A 98 27.88 0.84 -22.59
C LYS A 98 27.83 2.35 -22.34
N GLU A 99 27.23 3.08 -23.28
CA GLU A 99 27.08 4.54 -23.19
C GLU A 99 25.92 4.98 -22.28
N ARG A 100 24.82 4.20 -22.29
CA ARG A 100 23.61 4.49 -21.51
C ARG A 100 22.89 3.21 -21.10
N LEU A 101 22.16 3.28 -19.99
CA LEU A 101 21.14 2.29 -19.63
C LEU A 101 19.77 2.76 -20.14
N ASN A 102 19.07 1.92 -20.91
CA ASN A 102 17.66 2.11 -21.21
C ASN A 102 16.83 1.28 -20.23
N VAL A 103 15.83 1.88 -19.61
CA VAL A 103 14.86 1.16 -18.77
C VAL A 103 13.48 1.37 -19.40
N ILE A 104 12.76 0.30 -19.66
CA ILE A 104 11.39 0.36 -20.15
C ILE A 104 10.52 -0.29 -19.12
N ASP A 105 9.61 0.48 -18.54
CA ASP A 105 8.81 0.03 -17.43
C ASP A 105 7.33 0.21 -17.73
N TYR A 106 6.60 -0.91 -17.69
CA TYR A 106 5.19 -0.92 -18.03
C TYR A 106 4.35 -0.59 -16.79
N ILE A 107 3.55 0.47 -16.90
CA ILE A 107 2.61 0.96 -15.89
C ILE A 107 1.22 0.40 -16.19
N GLY A 108 0.57 -0.13 -15.16
CA GLY A 108 -0.86 -0.47 -15.13
C GLY A 108 -1.62 0.37 -14.10
N ASN A 109 -2.90 0.06 -13.86
CA ASN A 109 -3.73 0.79 -12.90
C ASN A 109 -3.58 0.25 -11.46
N HIS A 110 -2.36 0.29 -10.92
CA HIS A 110 -2.03 -0.18 -9.57
C HIS A 110 -1.31 0.90 -8.76
N ARG A 111 -1.67 1.11 -7.49
CA ARG A 111 -1.03 2.15 -6.66
C ARG A 111 0.46 1.95 -6.43
N GLY A 112 0.95 0.72 -6.50
CA GLY A 112 2.39 0.41 -6.47
C GLY A 112 3.17 1.11 -7.60
N PHE A 113 2.52 1.61 -8.64
CA PHE A 113 3.17 2.39 -9.68
C PHE A 113 3.54 3.82 -9.27
N LEU A 114 2.95 4.38 -8.22
CA LEU A 114 3.39 5.66 -7.63
C LEU A 114 4.75 5.55 -6.95
N ILE A 115 5.18 4.33 -6.59
CA ILE A 115 6.53 4.05 -6.05
C ILE A 115 7.62 4.46 -7.04
N LYS A 116 7.32 4.43 -8.35
CA LYS A 116 8.27 4.73 -9.42
C LYS A 116 8.65 6.21 -9.44
N PRO A 117 7.70 7.16 -9.61
CA PRO A 117 8.03 8.58 -9.50
C PRO A 117 8.55 8.94 -8.10
N GLN A 118 8.03 8.33 -7.02
CA GLN A 118 8.56 8.54 -5.66
C GLN A 118 10.05 8.19 -5.56
N THR A 119 10.45 7.05 -6.12
CA THR A 119 11.84 6.58 -6.06
C THR A 119 12.75 7.42 -6.94
N LEU A 120 12.32 7.70 -8.18
CA LEU A 120 13.11 8.43 -9.16
C LEU A 120 13.38 9.87 -8.72
N PHE A 121 12.40 10.51 -8.09
CA PHE A 121 12.48 11.90 -7.66
C PHE A 121 12.79 12.05 -6.17
N ALA A 122 13.14 10.94 -5.49
CA ALA A 122 13.42 10.91 -4.05
C ALA A 122 12.33 11.57 -3.19
N LEU A 123 11.06 11.39 -3.56
CA LEU A 123 9.91 11.99 -2.89
C LEU A 123 9.47 11.12 -1.70
N GLY A 124 8.83 11.78 -0.74
CA GLY A 124 8.10 11.10 0.31
C GLY A 124 6.83 10.43 -0.23
N ASP A 125 6.02 9.87 0.67
CA ASP A 125 4.70 9.32 0.30
C ASP A 125 3.64 10.41 0.04
N ALA A 126 4.05 11.69 0.09
CA ALA A 126 3.19 12.83 -0.14
C ALA A 126 2.73 12.92 -1.60
N LYS A 127 1.45 12.64 -1.83
CA LYS A 127 0.80 12.71 -3.16
C LYS A 127 0.92 14.07 -3.85
N LEU A 128 1.00 15.17 -3.08
CA LEU A 128 1.22 16.51 -3.62
C LEU A 128 2.59 16.62 -4.31
N GLU A 129 3.65 16.13 -3.69
CA GLU A 129 5.01 16.18 -4.25
C GLU A 129 5.10 15.40 -5.57
N ILE A 130 4.44 14.24 -5.63
CA ILE A 130 4.39 13.43 -6.85
C ILE A 130 3.61 14.15 -7.95
N SER A 131 2.48 14.78 -7.61
CA SER A 131 1.71 15.58 -8.55
C SER A 131 2.48 16.79 -9.07
N GLU A 132 3.27 17.45 -8.23
CA GLU A 132 4.11 18.57 -8.65
C GLU A 132 5.20 18.11 -9.60
N LYS A 133 5.88 17.00 -9.31
CA LYS A 133 6.91 16.45 -10.21
C LYS A 133 6.36 15.97 -11.55
N ILE A 134 5.15 15.43 -11.61
CA ILE A 134 4.51 15.11 -12.90
C ILE A 134 4.16 16.38 -13.68
N LYS A 135 3.72 17.45 -13.01
CA LYS A 135 3.46 18.75 -13.66
C LYS A 135 4.75 19.38 -14.18
N GLU A 136 5.83 19.37 -13.39
CA GLU A 136 7.16 19.83 -13.80
C GLU A 136 7.68 19.06 -15.01
N TRP A 137 7.53 17.72 -15.00
CA TRP A 137 7.91 16.89 -16.15
C TRP A 137 7.12 17.29 -17.40
N ARG A 138 5.80 17.48 -17.29
CA ARG A 138 4.92 17.86 -18.41
C ARG A 138 5.23 19.26 -18.94
N ALA A 139 5.64 20.17 -18.07
CA ALA A 139 6.08 21.52 -18.42
C ALA A 139 7.51 21.55 -18.98
N GLY A 140 8.25 20.43 -18.95
CA GLY A 140 9.65 20.36 -19.34
C GLY A 140 10.61 21.05 -18.36
N THR A 141 10.15 21.35 -17.14
CA THR A 141 10.92 22.06 -16.11
C THR A 141 11.55 21.12 -15.08
N LEU A 142 11.33 19.81 -15.21
CA LEU A 142 11.91 18.82 -14.31
C LEU A 142 13.42 18.70 -14.54
N GLU A 143 14.20 19.09 -13.53
CA GLU A 143 15.65 18.92 -13.54
C GLU A 143 16.06 17.50 -13.14
N LEU A 144 16.82 16.83 -14.01
CA LEU A 144 17.43 15.53 -13.77
C LEU A 144 18.96 15.66 -13.80
N PRO A 145 19.70 14.73 -13.15
CA PRO A 145 21.16 14.71 -13.26
C PRO A 145 21.62 14.70 -14.73
N PRO A 146 22.75 15.35 -15.06
CA PRO A 146 23.21 15.49 -16.45
C PRO A 146 23.28 14.15 -17.19
N GLY A 147 22.58 14.06 -18.32
CA GLY A 147 22.50 12.87 -19.17
C GLY A 147 21.50 11.79 -18.70
N CYS A 148 20.68 12.10 -17.70
CA CYS A 148 19.50 11.30 -17.35
C CYS A 148 18.24 11.84 -18.03
N GLU A 149 17.35 10.94 -18.48
CA GLU A 149 16.10 11.29 -19.14
C GLU A 149 14.96 10.38 -18.67
N VAL A 150 13.78 10.96 -18.46
CA VAL A 150 12.54 10.22 -18.19
C VAL A 150 11.49 10.64 -19.21
N THR A 151 10.89 9.66 -19.88
CA THR A 151 9.78 9.87 -20.81
C THR A 151 8.57 9.05 -20.35
N TYR A 152 7.41 9.69 -20.28
CA TYR A 152 6.14 9.01 -20.02
C TYR A 152 5.32 8.97 -21.31
N ASP A 153 4.71 7.83 -21.59
CA ASP A 153 3.63 7.74 -22.58
C ASP A 153 2.41 8.57 -22.12
N LEU A 154 1.69 9.21 -23.06
CA LEU A 154 0.53 10.06 -22.74
C LEU A 154 -0.53 9.31 -21.91
N GLU A 155 -0.72 8.02 -22.17
CA GLU A 155 -1.66 7.21 -21.43
C GLU A 155 -1.11 6.78 -20.08
N ALA A 156 0.19 6.53 -19.97
CA ALA A 156 0.86 6.32 -18.68
C ALA A 156 0.76 7.56 -17.77
N VAL A 157 0.87 8.77 -18.35
CA VAL A 157 0.60 10.03 -17.65
C VAL A 157 -0.84 10.08 -17.16
N ARG A 158 -1.83 9.74 -18.01
CA ARG A 158 -3.24 9.70 -17.58
C ARG A 158 -3.49 8.71 -16.45
N ILE A 159 -2.84 7.54 -16.47
CA ILE A 159 -2.95 6.55 -15.39
C ILE A 159 -2.34 7.12 -14.10
N LEU A 160 -1.15 7.71 -14.16
CA LEU A 160 -0.51 8.32 -12.99
C LEU A 160 -1.30 9.52 -12.47
N GLU A 161 -1.77 10.40 -13.35
CA GLU A 161 -2.68 11.50 -13.02
C GLU A 161 -3.97 10.95 -12.41
N GLY A 162 -4.56 9.88 -12.93
CA GLY A 162 -5.70 9.19 -12.32
C GLY A 162 -5.39 8.72 -10.90
N LEU A 163 -4.28 7.99 -10.71
CA LEU A 163 -3.80 7.51 -9.41
C LEU A 163 -3.55 8.66 -8.41
N LEU A 164 -3.14 9.84 -8.90
CA LEU A 164 -2.91 11.06 -8.11
C LEU A 164 -4.18 11.89 -7.87
N GLN A 165 -5.07 11.95 -8.86
CA GLN A 165 -6.38 12.64 -8.84
C GLN A 165 -7.44 11.86 -8.06
N MET A 166 -7.13 10.64 -7.60
CA MET A 166 -7.98 9.80 -6.74
C MET A 166 -8.24 10.38 -5.32
N THR A 167 -8.21 11.69 -5.19
CA THR A 167 -8.93 12.45 -4.17
C THR A 167 -10.43 12.40 -4.47
N GLY A 168 -11.08 11.40 -3.90
CA GLY A 168 -12.47 11.47 -3.43
C GLY A 168 -13.52 11.87 -4.46
N GLY A 169 -14.06 10.89 -5.16
CA GLY A 169 -15.28 11.06 -5.95
C GLY A 169 -16.05 9.75 -6.02
N THR A 170 -17.38 9.83 -5.99
CA THR A 170 -18.23 8.65 -6.06
C THR A 170 -18.01 7.84 -7.35
N ALA A 171 -17.80 8.51 -8.48
CA ALA A 171 -17.60 7.87 -9.78
C ALA A 171 -16.40 6.92 -9.80
N VAL A 172 -15.28 7.32 -9.19
CA VAL A 172 -14.05 6.50 -9.22
C VAL A 172 -14.14 5.30 -8.28
N VAL A 173 -14.83 5.45 -7.14
CA VAL A 173 -15.14 4.31 -6.27
C VAL A 173 -16.07 3.33 -7.01
N GLN A 174 -17.02 3.84 -7.78
CA GLN A 174 -17.95 3.03 -8.55
C GLN A 174 -17.26 2.25 -9.68
N GLU A 175 -16.31 2.86 -10.39
CA GLU A 175 -15.51 2.17 -11.42
C GLU A 175 -14.68 1.03 -10.81
N TYR A 176 -13.90 1.33 -9.77
CA TYR A 176 -13.15 0.31 -9.03
C TYR A 176 -14.03 -0.82 -8.51
N TYR A 177 -15.21 -0.50 -7.97
CA TYR A 177 -16.14 -1.50 -7.46
C TYR A 177 -16.57 -2.47 -8.57
N LYS A 178 -16.92 -1.95 -9.75
CA LYS A 178 -17.32 -2.77 -10.90
C LYS A 178 -16.17 -3.65 -11.38
N ASP A 179 -14.97 -3.09 -11.48
CA ASP A 179 -13.78 -3.83 -11.88
C ASP A 179 -13.45 -4.95 -10.88
N PHE A 180 -13.53 -4.65 -9.59
CA PHE A 180 -13.28 -5.63 -8.53
C PHE A 180 -14.27 -6.79 -8.59
N VAL A 181 -15.56 -6.52 -8.78
CA VAL A 181 -16.58 -7.56 -8.93
C VAL A 181 -16.33 -8.41 -10.17
N ALA A 182 -16.00 -7.77 -11.30
CA ALA A 182 -15.69 -8.48 -12.54
C ALA A 182 -14.47 -9.40 -12.42
N MET A 183 -13.47 -9.01 -11.63
CA MET A 183 -12.24 -9.79 -11.44
C MET A 183 -12.35 -10.89 -10.38
N ASN A 184 -13.08 -10.64 -9.29
CA ASN A 184 -13.08 -11.52 -8.12
C ASN A 184 -14.40 -12.30 -7.94
N GLY A 185 -15.46 -11.94 -8.68
CA GLY A 185 -16.78 -12.57 -8.55
C GLY A 185 -17.55 -12.20 -7.28
N HIS A 186 -16.98 -11.34 -6.43
CA HIS A 186 -17.62 -10.79 -5.23
C HIS A 186 -17.29 -9.31 -5.09
N ARG A 187 -18.07 -8.59 -4.27
CA ARG A 187 -17.81 -7.18 -3.98
C ARG A 187 -16.59 -6.96 -3.08
N PRO A 188 -15.94 -5.78 -3.14
CA PRO A 188 -14.98 -5.39 -2.13
C PRO A 188 -15.69 -4.96 -0.84
N THR A 189 -15.02 -5.15 0.28
CA THR A 189 -15.34 -4.51 1.57
C THR A 189 -14.89 -3.05 1.59
N ALA A 190 -15.40 -2.27 2.55
CA ALA A 190 -14.93 -0.90 2.79
C ALA A 190 -13.42 -0.86 3.08
N LEU A 191 -12.89 -1.84 3.83
CA LEU A 191 -11.47 -1.91 4.16
C LEU A 191 -10.61 -2.22 2.93
N GLU A 192 -11.01 -3.18 2.09
CA GLU A 192 -10.30 -3.49 0.83
C GLU A 192 -10.33 -2.30 -0.12
N THR A 193 -11.48 -1.63 -0.23
CA THR A 193 -11.62 -0.39 -1.01
C THR A 193 -10.65 0.67 -0.50
N TYR A 194 -10.52 0.81 0.82
CA TYR A 194 -9.57 1.71 1.45
C TYR A 194 -8.11 1.34 1.20
N HIS A 195 -7.75 0.05 1.29
CA HIS A 195 -6.38 -0.44 1.04
C HIS A 195 -5.99 -0.38 -0.44
N ALA A 196 -6.93 -0.65 -1.35
CA ALA A 196 -6.79 -0.35 -2.78
C ALA A 196 -6.67 1.16 -3.04
N GLY A 197 -7.00 1.96 -2.02
CA GLY A 197 -6.65 3.35 -1.93
C GLY A 197 -7.79 4.32 -2.17
N TYR A 198 -8.97 3.80 -2.45
CA TYR A 198 -10.18 4.55 -2.64
C TYR A 198 -10.71 5.01 -1.29
N LYS A 199 -11.61 6.01 -1.28
CA LYS A 199 -12.24 6.46 -0.03
C LYS A 199 -13.68 5.96 -0.03
N PRO A 200 -14.06 4.95 0.79
CA PRO A 200 -15.47 4.54 0.92
C PRO A 200 -16.40 5.72 1.22
N ASN A 201 -15.95 6.67 2.05
CA ASN A 201 -16.67 7.91 2.36
C ASN A 201 -16.94 8.84 1.16
N ALA A 202 -16.26 8.65 0.03
CA ALA A 202 -16.52 9.45 -1.18
C ALA A 202 -17.89 9.14 -1.80
N THR A 203 -18.53 8.02 -1.46
CA THR A 203 -19.86 7.67 -1.95
C THR A 203 -21.00 8.32 -1.15
N ARG A 204 -20.68 8.86 0.05
CA ARG A 204 -21.65 9.43 1.00
C ARG A 204 -22.52 10.53 0.39
N LYS A 205 -21.93 11.41 -0.42
CA LYS A 205 -22.66 12.55 -1.00
C LYS A 205 -23.79 12.12 -1.94
N GLN A 206 -23.60 11.03 -2.67
CA GLN A 206 -24.56 10.55 -3.67
C GLN A 206 -25.48 9.46 -3.10
N TYR A 207 -24.96 8.59 -2.23
CA TYR A 207 -25.66 7.39 -1.77
C TYR A 207 -25.97 7.41 -0.26
N GLY A 208 -25.65 8.48 0.46
CA GLY A 208 -25.87 8.63 1.91
C GLY A 208 -24.82 7.92 2.77
N SER A 209 -24.37 6.74 2.37
CA SER A 209 -23.36 5.95 3.08
C SER A 209 -22.66 4.92 2.18
N TRP A 210 -21.59 4.30 2.70
CA TRP A 210 -20.92 3.18 2.03
C TRP A 210 -21.91 2.07 1.67
N PHE A 211 -22.72 1.60 2.64
CA PHE A 211 -23.71 0.57 2.37
C PHE A 211 -24.89 1.05 1.53
N GLY A 212 -25.23 2.35 1.55
CA GLY A 212 -26.16 2.91 0.58
C GLY A 212 -25.66 2.76 -0.86
N PHE A 213 -24.35 2.96 -1.07
CA PHE A 213 -23.70 2.72 -2.36
C PHE A 213 -23.66 1.24 -2.72
N VAL A 214 -23.23 0.38 -1.81
CA VAL A 214 -23.18 -1.07 -2.06
C VAL A 214 -24.57 -1.63 -2.36
N CYS A 215 -25.61 -1.16 -1.66
CA CYS A 215 -27.00 -1.52 -1.93
C CYS A 215 -27.47 -1.07 -3.32
N ALA A 216 -27.08 0.13 -3.76
CA ALA A 216 -27.40 0.64 -5.10
C ALA A 216 -26.64 -0.09 -6.23
N MET A 217 -25.57 -0.81 -5.88
CA MET A 217 -24.78 -1.64 -6.78
C MET A 217 -25.18 -3.12 -6.72
N ASP A 218 -26.30 -3.45 -6.08
CA ASP A 218 -26.79 -4.83 -5.87
C ASP A 218 -25.77 -5.76 -5.18
N GLY A 219 -24.90 -5.18 -4.34
CA GLY A 219 -23.81 -5.89 -3.68
C GLY A 219 -24.11 -6.48 -2.30
N LEU A 220 -25.31 -6.23 -1.77
CA LEU A 220 -25.76 -6.77 -0.48
C LEU A 220 -26.61 -8.02 -0.70
N THR A 221 -26.47 -9.02 0.17
CA THR A 221 -27.39 -10.16 0.19
C THR A 221 -28.79 -9.73 0.63
N VAL A 222 -29.82 -10.57 0.40
CA VAL A 222 -31.21 -10.27 0.82
C VAL A 222 -31.30 -9.94 2.31
N ASN A 223 -30.63 -10.72 3.16
CA ASN A 223 -30.62 -10.50 4.62
C ASN A 223 -29.84 -9.23 4.99
N GLN A 224 -28.75 -8.91 4.28
CA GLN A 224 -28.01 -7.66 4.47
C GLN A 224 -28.81 -6.43 4.04
N VAL A 225 -29.63 -6.54 2.98
CA VAL A 225 -30.55 -5.46 2.59
C VAL A 225 -31.59 -5.22 3.68
N ALA A 226 -32.17 -6.28 4.26
CA ALA A 226 -33.12 -6.16 5.37
C ALA A 226 -32.47 -5.50 6.59
N ALA A 227 -31.35 -6.05 7.08
CA ALA A 227 -30.61 -5.51 8.21
C ALA A 227 -30.14 -4.06 7.98
N TYR A 228 -29.65 -3.72 6.78
CA TYR A 228 -29.25 -2.35 6.44
C TYR A 228 -30.43 -1.38 6.49
N LYS A 229 -31.60 -1.77 5.97
CA LYS A 229 -32.80 -0.92 6.01
C LYS A 229 -33.30 -0.72 7.44
N SER A 230 -33.38 -1.80 8.23
CA SER A 230 -33.84 -1.79 9.63
C SER A 230 -32.93 -0.98 10.55
N HIS A 231 -31.61 -1.02 10.33
CA HIS A 231 -30.61 -0.42 11.21
C HIS A 231 -29.73 0.65 10.56
N LYS A 232 -30.23 1.27 9.48
CA LYS A 232 -29.49 2.25 8.67
C LYS A 232 -28.82 3.34 9.51
N ILE A 233 -29.58 3.97 10.40
CA ILE A 233 -29.11 5.13 11.18
C ILE A 233 -27.93 4.72 12.07
N PHE A 234 -28.00 3.58 12.74
CA PHE A 234 -26.90 3.05 13.57
C PHE A 234 -25.64 2.79 12.73
N LEU A 235 -25.78 2.15 11.56
CA LEU A 235 -24.65 1.86 10.68
C LEU A 235 -23.99 3.14 10.14
N GLU A 236 -24.77 4.18 9.83
CA GLU A 236 -24.26 5.47 9.36
C GLU A 236 -23.54 6.26 10.46
N ASP A 237 -24.07 6.21 11.69
CA ASP A 237 -23.44 6.79 12.87
C ASP A 237 -22.12 6.10 13.18
N LEU A 238 -22.10 4.76 13.15
CA LEU A 238 -20.89 3.98 13.39
C LEU A 238 -19.81 4.30 12.34
N ALA A 239 -20.20 4.41 11.07
CA ALA A 239 -19.31 4.75 9.97
C ALA A 239 -18.70 6.15 10.09
N THR A 240 -19.28 7.05 10.89
CA THR A 240 -18.84 8.45 11.02
C THR A 240 -18.35 8.85 12.42
N THR A 241 -18.54 7.97 13.42
CA THR A 241 -18.12 8.17 14.83
C THR A 241 -16.67 8.64 14.95
N PRO A 242 -16.34 9.76 15.62
CA PRO A 242 -14.96 10.23 15.78
C PRO A 242 -14.06 9.22 16.48
N MET A 243 -12.81 9.11 15.99
CA MET A 243 -11.79 8.22 16.54
C MET A 243 -10.47 8.97 16.80
N THR A 244 -10.11 9.07 18.08
CA THR A 244 -8.78 9.51 18.53
C THR A 244 -7.89 8.33 18.91
N ARG A 245 -8.51 7.21 19.27
CA ARG A 245 -7.90 5.93 19.64
C ARG A 245 -8.69 4.77 19.02
N SER A 246 -8.10 3.59 18.99
CA SER A 246 -8.70 2.37 18.43
C SER A 246 -9.84 1.77 19.28
N TYR A 247 -10.01 2.22 20.53
CA TYR A 247 -10.80 1.54 21.55
C TYR A 247 -12.26 1.31 21.15
N LYS A 248 -12.93 2.32 20.59
CA LYS A 248 -14.35 2.22 20.19
C LYS A 248 -14.60 1.04 19.23
N MET A 249 -13.75 0.89 18.22
CA MET A 249 -13.88 -0.19 17.23
C MET A 249 -13.45 -1.53 17.81
N LEU A 250 -12.41 -1.55 18.65
CA LEU A 250 -11.97 -2.77 19.34
C LEU A 250 -13.03 -3.33 20.29
N LEU A 251 -13.72 -2.47 21.04
CA LEU A 251 -14.81 -2.86 21.93
C LEU A 251 -15.93 -3.55 21.15
N LEU A 252 -16.39 -2.95 20.06
CA LEU A 252 -17.47 -3.54 19.25
C LEU A 252 -17.02 -4.84 18.56
N LEU A 253 -15.79 -4.91 18.06
CA LEU A 253 -15.22 -6.14 17.52
C LEU A 253 -15.08 -7.25 18.57
N ALA A 254 -14.80 -6.90 19.83
CA ALA A 254 -14.77 -7.83 20.94
C ALA A 254 -16.16 -8.41 21.19
N MET A 255 -17.18 -7.56 21.33
CA MET A 255 -18.57 -8.01 21.49
C MET A 255 -19.05 -8.86 20.31
N LEU A 256 -18.71 -8.50 19.08
CA LEU A 256 -19.05 -9.28 17.88
C LEU A 256 -18.41 -10.67 17.87
N ASN A 257 -17.24 -10.85 18.47
CA ASN A 257 -16.59 -12.16 18.54
C ASN A 257 -17.21 -13.07 19.62
N GLU A 258 -17.84 -12.48 20.63
CA GLU A 258 -18.58 -13.18 21.68
C GLU A 258 -20.08 -13.30 21.35
N ASP A 259 -20.49 -13.00 20.10
CA ASP A 259 -21.90 -12.96 19.67
C ASP A 259 -22.79 -12.12 20.62
N ALA A 260 -22.25 -11.04 21.17
CA ALA A 260 -22.91 -10.19 22.15
C ALA A 260 -23.44 -8.86 21.55
N LEU A 261 -23.30 -8.66 20.24
CA LEU A 261 -23.75 -7.45 19.53
C LEU A 261 -24.73 -7.81 18.39
N PRO A 262 -25.98 -7.33 18.40
CA PRO A 262 -26.64 -6.64 19.50
C PRO A 262 -26.86 -7.57 20.70
N GLY A 263 -27.08 -7.00 21.87
CA GLY A 263 -27.17 -7.74 23.12
C GLY A 263 -26.33 -7.08 24.20
N SER A 264 -25.82 -7.90 25.11
CA SER A 264 -25.10 -7.44 26.30
C SER A 264 -23.90 -8.30 26.60
N LEU A 265 -22.85 -7.69 27.16
CA LEU A 265 -21.67 -8.39 27.65
C LEU A 265 -21.27 -7.83 29.02
N ALA A 266 -20.97 -8.71 29.97
CA ALA A 266 -20.46 -8.31 31.28
C ALA A 266 -19.07 -7.68 31.12
N ILE A 267 -18.76 -6.69 31.95
CA ILE A 267 -17.48 -5.96 31.88
C ILE A 267 -16.28 -6.90 32.03
N THR A 268 -16.39 -7.93 32.87
CA THR A 268 -15.35 -8.95 33.07
C THR A 268 -15.06 -9.73 31.78
N ASP A 269 -16.10 -10.15 31.05
CA ASP A 269 -15.96 -10.88 29.80
C ASP A 269 -15.48 -9.95 28.68
N LEU A 270 -15.95 -8.70 28.69
CA LEU A 270 -15.54 -7.68 27.74
C LEU A 270 -14.06 -7.36 27.85
N VAL A 271 -13.50 -7.28 29.06
CA VAL A 271 -12.06 -7.08 29.31
C VAL A 271 -11.24 -8.20 28.66
N VAL A 272 -11.65 -9.46 28.85
CA VAL A 272 -10.98 -10.64 28.28
C VAL A 272 -11.06 -10.62 26.75
N ALA A 273 -12.25 -10.39 26.19
CA ALA A 273 -12.48 -10.35 24.75
C ALA A 273 -11.73 -9.18 24.07
N PHE A 274 -11.73 -8.01 24.70
CA PHE A 274 -11.00 -6.82 24.24
C PHE A 274 -9.50 -7.07 24.20
N ARG A 275 -8.93 -7.60 25.30
CA ARG A 275 -7.51 -7.97 25.37
C ARG A 275 -7.15 -8.94 24.23
N ARG A 276 -7.88 -10.05 24.11
CA ARG A 276 -7.64 -11.08 23.08
C ARG A 276 -7.61 -10.48 21.67
N ARG A 277 -8.43 -9.46 21.37
CA ARG A 277 -8.43 -8.78 20.06
C ARG A 277 -7.24 -7.85 19.90
N ALA A 278 -6.93 -7.06 20.92
CA ALA A 278 -5.84 -6.10 20.89
C ALA A 278 -4.44 -6.76 20.87
N GLU A 279 -4.28 -7.95 21.46
CA GLU A 279 -3.02 -8.72 21.42
C GLU A 279 -2.62 -9.16 20.01
N ARG A 280 -3.59 -9.28 19.09
CA ARG A 280 -3.33 -9.76 17.72
C ARG A 280 -2.43 -8.83 16.90
N MET A 281 -2.30 -7.57 17.30
CA MET A 281 -1.41 -6.62 16.65
C MET A 281 -0.72 -5.75 17.69
N GLN A 282 0.62 -5.76 17.68
CA GLN A 282 1.43 -4.97 18.61
C GLN A 282 1.01 -3.49 18.69
N ARG A 283 0.69 -2.89 17.54
CA ARG A 283 0.27 -1.48 17.45
C ARG A 283 -1.03 -1.18 18.19
N LEU A 284 -1.93 -2.16 18.32
CA LEU A 284 -3.17 -2.02 19.08
C LEU A 284 -2.89 -2.10 20.57
N ARG A 285 -2.05 -3.05 21.00
CA ARG A 285 -1.56 -3.11 22.38
C ARG A 285 -0.89 -1.81 22.80
N GLU A 286 0.01 -1.27 21.97
CA GLU A 286 0.67 0.02 22.20
C GLU A 286 -0.31 1.20 22.22
N ASP A 287 -1.41 1.12 21.46
CA ASP A 287 -2.44 2.16 21.47
C ASP A 287 -3.25 2.18 22.77
N VAL A 288 -3.46 1.02 23.40
CA VAL A 288 -4.08 0.89 24.74
C VAL A 288 -3.12 1.35 25.82
N GLY A 289 -1.84 0.95 25.74
CA GLY A 289 -0.80 1.38 26.67
C GLY A 289 -0.81 0.62 28.00
N PRO A 290 -0.30 1.23 29.10
CA PRO A 290 -0.07 0.55 30.39
C PRO A 290 -1.26 -0.20 31.01
N PRO A 291 -2.54 0.25 30.87
CA PRO A 291 -3.68 -0.47 31.43
C PRO A 291 -3.84 -1.91 30.92
N PHE A 292 -3.19 -2.25 29.81
CA PHE A 292 -3.30 -3.57 29.19
C PHE A 292 -2.87 -4.74 30.08
N ASP A 293 -1.88 -4.51 30.94
CA ASP A 293 -1.17 -5.55 31.67
C ASP A 293 -1.90 -5.98 32.97
N ASN A 294 -2.99 -5.29 33.36
CA ASN A 294 -3.79 -5.60 34.55
C ASN A 294 -5.29 -5.53 34.24
N ASP A 295 -6.05 -6.54 34.67
CA ASP A 295 -7.50 -6.64 34.39
C ASP A 295 -8.32 -5.51 35.01
N ASN A 296 -7.98 -5.10 36.24
CA ASN A 296 -8.68 -4.01 36.94
C ASN A 296 -8.37 -2.66 36.28
N ASP A 297 -7.11 -2.42 35.90
CA ASP A 297 -6.73 -1.19 35.20
C ASP A 297 -7.38 -1.14 33.81
N LEU A 298 -7.42 -2.27 33.09
CA LEU A 298 -8.09 -2.37 31.79
C LEU A 298 -9.59 -2.17 31.92
N GLN A 299 -10.23 -2.74 32.94
CA GLN A 299 -11.64 -2.51 33.23
C GLN A 299 -11.92 -1.02 33.42
N GLN A 300 -11.23 -0.37 34.36
CA GLN A 300 -11.40 1.06 34.64
C GLN A 300 -11.11 1.91 33.39
N HIS A 301 -10.14 1.49 32.58
CA HIS A 301 -9.83 2.14 31.32
C HIS A 301 -11.00 2.04 30.33
N LEU A 302 -11.57 0.84 30.13
CA LEU A 302 -12.70 0.62 29.20
C LEU A 302 -13.97 1.34 29.66
N GLU A 303 -14.26 1.36 30.96
CA GLU A 303 -15.38 2.09 31.55
C GLU A 303 -15.27 3.58 31.24
N ARG A 304 -14.11 4.19 31.53
CA ARG A 304 -13.84 5.59 31.23
C ARG A 304 -13.77 5.89 29.73
N ASN A 305 -13.26 4.97 28.92
CA ASN A 305 -13.20 5.06 27.46
C ASN A 305 -12.92 3.68 26.85
N PRO A 306 -13.84 3.09 26.06
CA PRO A 306 -14.84 3.79 25.27
C PRO A 306 -16.29 3.67 25.75
N ILE A 307 -16.59 3.02 26.88
CA ILE A 307 -17.96 2.82 27.36
C ILE A 307 -18.66 4.17 27.62
N GLU A 308 -18.07 5.05 28.43
CA GLU A 308 -18.60 6.41 28.66
C GLU A 308 -18.88 7.19 27.37
N ALA A 309 -18.00 7.05 26.36
CA ALA A 309 -18.18 7.72 25.08
C ALA A 309 -19.38 7.15 24.29
N TRP A 310 -19.60 5.84 24.35
CA TRP A 310 -20.73 5.19 23.68
C TRP A 310 -22.07 5.50 24.36
N ILE A 311 -22.14 5.46 25.69
CA ILE A 311 -23.37 5.79 26.44
C ILE A 311 -23.69 7.29 26.39
N GLY A 312 -22.67 8.13 26.25
CA GLY A 312 -22.81 9.58 26.11
C GLY A 312 -23.25 10.04 24.71
N GLY A 313 -23.38 9.13 23.74
CA GLY A 313 -23.73 9.46 22.36
C GLY A 313 -22.63 10.20 21.59
N GLN A 314 -21.36 10.08 22.02
CA GLN A 314 -20.24 10.76 21.37
C GLN A 314 -19.89 10.10 20.03
N GLY A 315 -20.33 10.75 18.95
CA GLY A 315 -20.10 10.31 17.58
C GLY A 315 -21.31 9.70 16.89
N THR A 316 -22.47 9.73 17.54
CA THR A 316 -23.74 9.19 17.05
C THR A 316 -24.80 10.30 17.01
N GLU A 317 -24.36 11.55 16.80
CA GLU A 317 -25.22 12.75 16.81
C GLU A 317 -26.10 12.88 18.07
N GLY A 318 -25.61 12.38 19.22
CA GLY A 318 -26.33 12.41 20.49
C GLY A 318 -27.30 11.23 20.72
N ARG A 319 -27.46 10.32 19.75
CA ARG A 319 -28.25 9.09 19.92
C ARG A 319 -27.51 8.09 20.81
N LYS A 320 -28.19 7.57 21.83
CA LYS A 320 -27.63 6.60 22.77
C LYS A 320 -27.94 5.17 22.31
N TRP A 321 -27.03 4.60 21.54
CA TRP A 321 -27.13 3.22 21.03
C TRP A 321 -26.74 2.15 22.06
N PHE A 322 -26.12 2.58 23.17
CA PHE A 322 -25.59 1.70 24.20
C PHE A 322 -25.96 2.22 25.59
N ALA A 323 -26.02 1.29 26.55
CA ALA A 323 -26.20 1.54 27.97
C ALA A 323 -25.18 0.73 28.78
N TYR A 324 -24.85 1.21 29.97
CA TYR A 324 -23.97 0.55 30.93
C TYR A 324 -24.57 0.65 32.32
N GLU A 325 -25.02 -0.48 32.88
CA GLU A 325 -25.71 -0.57 34.18
C GLU A 325 -25.24 -1.86 34.86
N ASP A 326 -24.92 -1.79 36.16
CA ASP A 326 -24.54 -2.94 36.98
C ASP A 326 -23.43 -3.83 36.38
N GLY A 327 -22.43 -3.23 35.74
CA GLY A 327 -21.32 -3.95 35.11
C GLY A 327 -21.67 -4.61 33.77
N LEU A 328 -22.84 -4.31 33.19
CA LEU A 328 -23.32 -4.87 31.94
C LEU A 328 -23.36 -3.81 30.84
N PHE A 329 -22.56 -3.98 29.79
CA PHE A 329 -22.58 -3.12 28.61
C PHE A 329 -23.51 -3.71 27.56
N LYS A 330 -24.54 -2.96 27.12
CA LYS A 330 -25.62 -3.48 26.27
C LYS A 330 -26.05 -2.50 25.17
N THR A 331 -26.59 -3.01 24.07
CA THR A 331 -27.30 -2.19 23.07
C THR A 331 -28.65 -1.73 23.62
N THR A 332 -29.11 -0.57 23.16
CA THR A 332 -30.45 -0.02 23.49
C THR A 332 -31.52 -0.37 22.46
N PHE A 333 -31.15 -1.18 21.47
CA PHE A 333 -32.00 -1.66 20.39
C PHE A 333 -31.79 -3.16 20.18
N ASP A 334 -32.80 -3.78 19.58
CA ASP A 334 -32.81 -5.18 19.18
C ASP A 334 -32.71 -5.32 17.67
N VAL A 335 -32.23 -6.48 17.20
CA VAL A 335 -32.20 -6.88 15.79
C VAL A 335 -32.96 -8.20 15.68
N ALA A 336 -33.78 -8.34 14.64
CA ALA A 336 -34.52 -9.57 14.39
C ALA A 336 -33.57 -10.78 14.23
N MET A 337 -34.00 -11.96 14.68
CA MET A 337 -33.12 -13.13 14.77
C MET A 337 -32.60 -13.60 13.40
N ASP A 338 -33.41 -13.44 12.35
CA ASP A 338 -33.09 -13.71 10.96
C ASP A 338 -32.19 -12.64 10.31
N GLU A 339 -32.19 -11.42 10.85
CA GLU A 339 -31.31 -10.32 10.43
C GLU A 339 -29.97 -10.30 11.19
N ARG A 340 -29.87 -10.98 12.35
CA ARG A 340 -28.74 -10.88 13.29
C ARG A 340 -27.38 -11.09 12.63
N THR A 341 -27.20 -12.19 11.90
CA THR A 341 -25.91 -12.50 11.25
C THR A 341 -25.53 -11.43 10.22
N ALA A 342 -26.49 -11.02 9.39
CA ALA A 342 -26.25 -10.01 8.36
C ALA A 342 -25.93 -8.64 8.99
N PHE A 343 -26.62 -8.26 10.07
CA PHE A 343 -26.30 -7.07 10.84
C PHE A 343 -24.86 -7.11 11.37
N GLN A 344 -24.45 -8.22 11.99
CA GLN A 344 -23.11 -8.39 12.54
C GLN A 344 -22.02 -8.28 11.47
N GLU A 345 -22.24 -8.81 10.27
CA GLU A 345 -21.33 -8.68 9.14
C GLU A 345 -21.14 -7.21 8.73
N LEU A 346 -22.23 -6.45 8.62
CA LEU A 346 -22.18 -5.03 8.25
C LEU A 346 -21.46 -4.20 9.31
N VAL A 347 -21.73 -4.45 10.59
CA VAL A 347 -21.05 -3.77 11.71
C VAL A 347 -19.56 -4.11 11.71
N ARG A 348 -19.21 -5.39 11.52
CA ARG A 348 -17.81 -5.85 11.47
C ARG A 348 -17.05 -5.14 10.35
N GLU A 349 -17.61 -5.08 9.15
CA GLU A 349 -16.98 -4.40 8.01
C GLU A 349 -16.70 -2.92 8.30
N ILE A 350 -17.65 -2.21 8.92
CA ILE A 350 -17.41 -0.81 9.33
C ILE A 350 -16.29 -0.74 10.36
N CYS A 351 -16.35 -1.55 11.42
CA CYS A 351 -15.35 -1.51 12.49
C CYS A 351 -13.94 -1.81 11.97
N GLU A 352 -13.79 -2.80 11.09
CA GLU A 352 -12.50 -3.16 10.50
C GLU A 352 -11.98 -2.06 9.56
N TRP A 353 -12.85 -1.48 8.75
CA TRP A 353 -12.48 -0.34 7.91
C TRP A 353 -12.04 0.88 8.73
N ARG A 354 -12.83 1.27 9.73
CA ARG A 354 -12.52 2.41 10.61
C ARG A 354 -11.22 2.19 11.40
N LEU A 355 -10.99 0.96 11.87
CA LEU A 355 -9.75 0.58 12.56
C LEU A 355 -8.54 0.62 11.61
N GLY A 356 -8.65 0.07 10.40
CA GLY A 356 -7.60 0.10 9.39
C GLY A 356 -7.23 1.53 8.99
N GLN A 357 -8.23 2.39 8.79
CA GLN A 357 -8.03 3.80 8.51
C GLN A 357 -7.26 4.52 9.63
N TYR A 358 -7.65 4.29 10.89
CA TYR A 358 -6.97 4.87 12.06
C TYR A 358 -5.50 4.45 12.14
N LEU A 359 -5.23 3.16 12.01
CA LEU A 359 -3.87 2.62 12.08
C LEU A 359 -2.98 3.14 10.95
N ASN A 360 -3.51 3.29 9.75
CA ASN A 360 -2.76 3.84 8.61
C ASN A 360 -2.41 5.32 8.83
N ASN A 361 -3.38 6.14 9.24
CA ASN A 361 -3.15 7.56 9.52
C ASN A 361 -2.10 7.76 10.64
N LYS A 362 -2.09 6.89 11.66
CA LYS A 362 -1.09 6.92 12.73
C LYS A 362 0.32 6.58 12.21
N VAL A 363 0.46 5.75 11.16
CA VAL A 363 1.76 5.56 10.48
C VAL A 363 2.19 6.86 9.82
N GLU A 364 1.31 7.44 9.00
CA GLU A 364 1.61 8.66 8.24
C GLU A 364 2.07 9.82 9.14
N ILE A 365 1.44 9.97 10.32
CA ILE A 365 1.82 10.97 11.33
C ILE A 365 3.14 10.62 12.00
N ALA A 366 3.39 9.34 12.33
CA ALA A 366 4.66 8.91 12.92
C ALA A 366 5.84 8.94 11.93
N SER A 367 5.56 8.89 10.62
CA SER A 367 6.52 9.02 9.53
C SER A 367 6.73 10.46 9.03
N ALA A 368 6.27 11.47 9.78
CA ALA A 368 6.69 12.85 9.57
C ALA A 368 8.22 12.91 9.48
N PRO A 369 8.81 13.75 8.59
CA PRO A 369 10.16 13.54 8.10
C PRO A 369 11.14 13.47 9.26
N ALA A 370 11.79 12.31 9.40
CA ALA A 370 13.01 12.21 10.19
C ALA A 370 13.94 13.34 9.74
N LYS A 371 14.60 14.04 10.69
CA LYS A 371 15.57 15.09 10.40
C LYS A 371 16.47 14.63 9.24
N GLN A 372 16.30 15.24 8.07
CA GLN A 372 17.18 14.98 6.94
C GLN A 372 18.53 15.61 7.24
N TYR A 373 19.58 14.79 7.25
CA TYR A 373 20.95 15.27 7.34
C TYR A 373 21.52 15.43 5.94
N VAL A 374 21.94 16.65 5.59
CA VAL A 374 22.60 16.94 4.31
C VAL A 374 24.09 16.73 4.48
N LEU A 375 24.64 15.66 3.89
CA LEU A 375 26.08 15.41 3.88
C LEU A 375 26.76 16.19 2.76
N LYS A 376 27.81 16.96 3.09
CA LYS A 376 28.65 17.61 2.07
C LYS A 376 29.56 16.59 1.42
N VAL A 377 29.49 16.49 0.10
CA VAL A 377 30.41 15.70 -0.73
C VAL A 377 31.29 16.66 -1.52
N ASN A 378 32.61 16.49 -1.41
CA ASN A 378 33.58 17.21 -2.25
C ASN A 378 34.26 16.23 -3.19
N VAL A 379 34.61 16.66 -4.40
CA VAL A 379 35.25 15.82 -5.42
C VAL A 379 36.66 16.34 -5.65
N SER A 380 37.66 15.53 -5.29
CA SER A 380 39.07 15.80 -5.57
C SER A 380 39.65 14.64 -6.37
N SER A 381 40.36 14.95 -7.46
CA SER A 381 40.98 13.96 -8.37
C SER A 381 40.01 12.87 -8.85
N GLY A 382 38.77 13.24 -9.17
CA GLY A 382 37.75 12.31 -9.69
C GLY A 382 37.13 11.36 -8.65
N ARG A 383 37.41 11.55 -7.35
CA ARG A 383 36.86 10.70 -6.27
C ARG A 383 36.01 11.53 -5.29
N PRO A 384 34.77 11.10 -4.99
CA PRO A 384 33.93 11.78 -3.99
C PRO A 384 34.45 11.48 -2.57
N ILE A 385 34.60 12.53 -1.77
CA ILE A 385 34.93 12.51 -0.36
C ILE A 385 33.70 12.99 0.40
N ILE A 386 33.12 12.11 1.22
CA ILE A 386 31.99 12.43 2.10
C ILE A 386 32.57 12.92 3.43
N PHE A 387 32.20 14.13 3.85
CA PHE A 387 32.58 14.63 5.17
C PHE A 387 31.55 14.14 6.20
N PRO A 388 31.99 13.54 7.33
CA PRO A 388 31.09 13.23 8.42
C PRO A 388 30.52 14.52 9.04
N LEU A 389 29.30 14.44 9.58
CA LEU A 389 28.65 15.56 10.27
C LEU A 389 29.44 15.94 11.53
N PRO A 390 29.56 17.23 11.87
CA PRO A 390 30.04 17.67 13.18
C PRO A 390 29.20 17.02 14.30
N ARG A 391 29.85 16.54 15.37
CA ARG A 391 29.16 15.79 16.46
C ARG A 391 28.12 16.62 17.19
N ASP A 392 28.32 17.93 17.17
CA ASP A 392 27.48 19.00 17.70
C ASP A 392 26.13 19.11 16.96
N GLU A 393 26.01 18.62 15.73
CA GLU A 393 24.76 18.63 14.95
C GLU A 393 24.00 17.27 14.98
N ALA A 394 24.63 16.19 15.46
CA ALA A 394 24.04 14.83 15.47
C ALA A 394 24.61 13.90 16.57
N PRO A 395 24.23 14.08 17.85
CA PRO A 395 24.83 13.37 18.99
C PRO A 395 24.51 11.86 19.08
N GLY A 396 23.65 11.32 18.19
CA GLY A 396 23.20 9.92 18.20
C GLY A 396 23.81 9.01 17.13
N LEU A 397 24.73 9.50 16.29
CA LEU A 397 25.35 8.68 15.24
C LEU A 397 26.53 7.86 15.81
N PRO A 398 26.63 6.55 15.53
CA PRO A 398 27.76 5.73 15.94
C PRO A 398 29.06 6.22 15.26
N PRO A 399 30.23 6.11 15.91
CA PRO A 399 31.50 6.55 15.34
C PRO A 399 31.85 5.70 14.11
N THR A 400 31.71 6.27 12.91
CA THR A 400 32.16 5.61 11.68
C THR A 400 33.62 5.94 11.41
N GLU A 401 34.53 5.06 11.86
CA GLU A 401 35.83 4.88 11.23
C GLU A 401 35.65 3.96 10.02
N GLN A 402 35.41 4.52 8.82
CA GLN A 402 35.83 3.90 7.54
C GLN A 402 35.40 4.75 6.34
N ARG A 403 36.38 5.15 5.53
CA ARG A 403 36.19 5.72 4.19
C ARG A 403 35.73 4.60 3.24
N ARG A 404 34.55 4.71 2.64
CA ARG A 404 34.14 3.84 1.52
C ARG A 404 33.93 4.66 0.25
N PHE A 405 34.53 4.19 -0.84
CA PHE A 405 34.44 4.78 -2.17
C PHE A 405 33.29 4.13 -2.95
N ALA A 406 32.48 4.93 -3.64
CA ALA A 406 31.47 4.44 -4.60
C ALA A 406 31.71 5.11 -5.96
N SER A 407 31.87 4.29 -7.00
CA SER A 407 31.98 4.70 -8.40
C SER A 407 30.71 4.30 -9.14
N THR A 408 29.84 5.27 -9.47
CA THR A 408 28.56 5.05 -10.18
C THR A 408 28.49 5.93 -11.44
N ILE A 409 27.87 5.42 -12.51
CA ILE A 409 27.59 6.14 -13.77
C ILE A 409 26.66 7.35 -13.55
N ARG A 410 26.80 8.36 -14.41
CA ARG A 410 26.07 9.64 -14.38
C ARG A 410 24.84 9.75 -15.31
N CYS A 411 24.53 8.76 -16.17
CA CYS A 411 23.51 8.89 -17.25
C CYS A 411 22.63 7.62 -17.45
N TRP A 412 21.30 7.76 -17.53
CA TRP A 412 20.32 6.69 -17.85
C TRP A 412 19.03 7.25 -18.49
N ARG A 413 18.32 6.46 -19.32
CA ARG A 413 17.02 6.81 -19.92
C ARG A 413 15.93 5.85 -19.46
N LEU A 414 14.85 6.34 -18.88
CA LEU A 414 13.66 5.54 -18.51
C LEU A 414 12.46 5.92 -19.38
N SER A 415 11.80 4.94 -19.97
CA SER A 415 10.55 5.08 -20.69
C SER A 415 9.44 4.32 -19.97
N LEU A 416 8.37 5.02 -19.59
CA LEU A 416 7.21 4.44 -18.92
C LEU A 416 6.07 4.25 -19.93
N LEU A 417 5.71 3.00 -20.20
CA LEU A 417 4.73 2.59 -21.22
C LEU A 417 3.51 1.91 -20.58
N ARG A 418 2.38 1.78 -21.29
CA ARG A 418 1.22 1.02 -20.81
C ARG A 418 1.26 -0.44 -21.32
N TRP A 419 0.77 -1.39 -20.53
CA TRP A 419 0.35 -2.69 -21.04
C TRP A 419 -0.83 -2.54 -22.00
N ARG A 420 -0.67 -2.93 -23.27
CA ARG A 420 -1.79 -3.07 -24.21
C ARG A 420 -2.56 -4.34 -23.93
#